data_AF-A0A7K1JU79-F1
#
_entry.id   AF-A0A7K1JU79-F1
#
_cell.length_a   1.000
_cell.length_b   1.000
_cell.length_c   1.000
_cell.angle_alpha   90.00
_cell.angle_beta   90.00
_cell.angle_gamma   90.00
#
_symmetry.space_group_name_H-M   'P 1'
#
loop_
_entity.id
_entity.type
_entity.pdbx_description
1 polymer ?
#
loop_
_entity_poly.entity_id
_entity_poly.type
_entity_poly.pdbx_seq_one_letter_code
_entity_poly.pdbx_strand_id
1 'polypeptide(L)'
;MFIDDPRWRQFVADRAPHYKETVFIPGLIPDSDAIVGKITAAVAAATGAHGKGLRLRGFRGSEFDFKLTERLSRTAPRAGQVLTEWLSDNADRRPACVAINDVSSWDLGLGALAQSVVRSLVPGRDLVSGADIYTFIADVEWTPFGIHKDDEPSLIFHLGPGVKELWVWPTDGIDPHQLFENPSLGRVSFDFERLLPEASRFTLRPGDFVCIPRGRFHLFRNTGPSVFLGVTLFPTDVRKSFADLMIGHFGARLDAAGEQSSFDDVRRLVTETLRDPEAASGLEATMDLTAAKQRTAGYLRPPKVAALRTCEPQVDAAFGWAYPEVVESVTGAGRTHLVARGRDIAFGGVINLDQLLALTGEFTVDDIDAALAAELDIDRRREVVRALWRCGALNLVNALPATGVACAACA
;
A
#
# COMPACT_ATOMS: atom_id res chain seq x y z
N MET A 1 10.97 4.37 -12.75
CA MET A 1 9.56 3.97 -12.92
C MET A 1 9.50 2.45 -12.83
N PHE A 2 8.56 1.85 -12.10
CA PHE A 2 8.55 0.40 -11.83
C PHE A 2 8.43 -0.47 -13.09
N ILE A 3 7.62 -0.04 -14.07
CA ILE A 3 7.43 -0.76 -15.33
C ILE A 3 7.50 0.26 -16.47
N ASP A 4 8.66 0.35 -17.11
CA ASP A 4 8.85 1.06 -18.38
C ASP A 4 8.52 0.16 -19.59
N ASP A 5 7.51 -0.69 -19.43
CA ASP A 5 7.01 -1.56 -20.51
C ASP A 5 5.91 -0.84 -21.31
N PRO A 6 6.03 -0.70 -22.64
CA PRO A 6 5.00 -0.10 -23.48
C PRO A 6 3.62 -0.75 -23.34
N ARG A 7 3.55 -2.07 -23.08
CA ARG A 7 2.30 -2.82 -22.89
C ARG A 7 1.59 -2.40 -21.61
N TRP A 8 2.33 -2.07 -20.55
CA TRP A 8 1.77 -1.50 -19.33
C TRP A 8 1.15 -0.14 -19.59
N ARG A 9 1.87 0.74 -20.28
CA ARG A 9 1.38 2.09 -20.61
C ARG A 9 0.12 2.02 -21.47
N GLN A 10 0.09 1.13 -22.46
CA GLN A 10 -1.08 0.88 -23.29
C GLN A 10 -2.27 0.36 -22.46
N PHE A 11 -2.04 -0.64 -21.60
CA PHE A 11 -3.06 -1.16 -20.69
C PHE A 11 -3.65 -0.06 -19.80
N VAL A 12 -2.81 0.76 -19.17
CA VAL A 12 -3.30 1.87 -18.32
C VAL A 12 -4.07 2.88 -19.16
N ALA A 13 -3.56 3.29 -20.33
CA ALA A 13 -4.23 4.25 -21.21
C ALA A 13 -5.61 3.77 -21.65
N ASP A 14 -5.75 2.48 -21.95
CA ASP A 14 -7.00 1.90 -22.46
C ASP A 14 -8.01 1.57 -21.36
N ARG A 15 -7.52 1.22 -20.15
CA ARG A 15 -8.36 0.60 -19.11
C ARG A 15 -8.59 1.47 -17.88
N ALA A 16 -7.70 2.41 -17.58
CA ALA A 16 -7.87 3.30 -16.43
C ALA A 16 -9.08 4.24 -16.63
N PRO A 17 -9.72 4.70 -15.54
CA PRO A 17 -9.53 4.29 -14.15
C PRO A 17 -10.35 3.04 -13.77
N HIS A 18 -11.16 2.49 -14.69
CA HIS A 18 -12.27 1.60 -14.33
C HIS A 18 -11.95 0.12 -14.47
N TYR A 19 -10.96 -0.25 -15.27
CA TYR A 19 -10.45 -1.62 -15.40
C TYR A 19 -11.56 -2.65 -15.68
N LYS A 20 -12.41 -2.37 -16.68
CA LYS A 20 -13.66 -3.12 -16.94
C LYS A 20 -13.48 -4.44 -17.70
N GLU A 21 -12.28 -4.71 -18.21
CA GLU A 21 -11.97 -5.90 -19.01
C GLU A 21 -10.83 -6.71 -18.40
N THR A 22 -10.93 -8.02 -18.54
CA THR A 22 -9.86 -8.93 -18.14
C THR A 22 -8.68 -8.74 -19.10
N VAL A 23 -7.52 -8.36 -18.56
CA VAL A 23 -6.30 -8.17 -19.35
C VAL A 23 -5.20 -9.02 -18.75
N PHE A 24 -4.49 -9.75 -19.60
CA PHE A 24 -3.34 -10.56 -19.24
C PHE A 24 -2.11 -10.07 -19.99
N ILE A 25 -1.02 -9.79 -19.27
CA ILE A 25 0.24 -9.32 -19.84
C ILE A 25 1.35 -10.29 -19.39
N PRO A 26 1.84 -11.16 -20.28
CA PRO A 26 2.87 -12.13 -19.93
C PRO A 26 4.25 -11.47 -19.79
N GLY A 27 5.06 -11.92 -18.84
CA GLY A 27 6.43 -11.47 -18.62
C GLY A 27 6.52 -9.95 -18.48
N LEU A 28 5.66 -9.36 -17.67
CA LEU A 28 5.65 -7.92 -17.41
C LEU A 28 6.77 -7.52 -16.45
N ILE A 29 7.02 -8.35 -15.44
CA ILE A 29 8.09 -8.17 -14.46
C ILE A 29 9.23 -9.15 -14.80
N PRO A 30 10.39 -8.66 -15.26
CA PRO A 30 11.51 -9.52 -15.62
C PRO A 30 12.20 -10.15 -14.40
N ASP A 31 12.19 -9.46 -13.26
CA ASP A 31 12.81 -9.91 -12.00
C ASP A 31 11.76 -9.96 -10.88
N SER A 32 10.96 -11.03 -10.87
CA SER A 32 9.97 -11.26 -9.81
C SER A 32 10.62 -11.54 -8.46
N ASP A 33 11.83 -12.11 -8.44
CA ASP A 33 12.55 -12.49 -7.23
C ASP A 33 12.97 -11.25 -6.42
N ALA A 34 13.37 -10.16 -7.08
CA ALA A 34 13.63 -8.89 -6.40
C ALA A 34 12.38 -8.36 -5.66
N ILE A 35 11.18 -8.56 -6.21
CA ILE A 35 9.93 -8.17 -5.53
C ILE A 35 9.66 -9.11 -4.35
N VAL A 36 9.81 -10.42 -4.53
CA VAL A 36 9.67 -11.41 -3.45
C VAL A 36 10.64 -11.11 -2.31
N GLY A 37 11.87 -10.70 -2.61
CA GLY A 37 12.86 -10.27 -1.61
C GLY A 37 12.37 -9.09 -0.76
N LYS A 38 11.76 -8.08 -1.39
CA LYS A 38 11.15 -6.93 -0.68
C LYS A 38 9.96 -7.34 0.18
N ILE A 39 9.10 -8.24 -0.33
CA ILE A 39 8.00 -8.82 0.47
C ILE A 39 8.56 -9.60 1.66
N THR A 40 9.63 -10.36 1.47
CA THR A 40 10.29 -11.13 2.53
C THR A 40 10.83 -10.21 3.63
N ALA A 41 11.48 -9.10 3.24
CA ALA A 41 11.95 -8.07 4.18
C ALA A 41 10.78 -7.44 4.96
N ALA A 42 9.68 -7.13 4.29
CA ALA A 42 8.47 -6.59 4.92
C ALA A 42 7.86 -7.57 5.94
N VAL A 43 7.75 -8.86 5.58
CA VAL A 43 7.24 -9.91 6.48
C VAL A 43 8.18 -10.09 7.67
N ALA A 44 9.49 -10.09 7.46
CA ALA A 44 10.49 -10.17 8.53
C ALA A 44 10.40 -8.98 9.50
N ALA A 45 10.30 -7.76 8.99
CA ALA A 45 10.14 -6.55 9.81
C ALA A 45 8.84 -6.59 10.63
N ALA A 46 7.73 -7.02 10.01
CA ALA A 46 6.44 -7.10 10.67
C ALA A 46 6.40 -8.11 11.82
N THR A 47 6.89 -9.32 11.55
CA THR A 47 6.91 -10.42 12.52
C THR A 47 7.97 -10.23 13.60
N GLY A 48 9.12 -9.63 13.25
CA GLY A 48 10.16 -9.23 14.21
C GLY A 48 9.69 -8.17 15.20
N ALA A 49 8.75 -7.31 14.81
CA ALA A 49 8.06 -6.34 15.69
C ALA A 49 6.85 -6.93 16.42
N HIS A 50 6.83 -8.25 16.63
CA HIS A 50 5.74 -9.02 17.25
C HIS A 50 4.37 -8.88 16.55
N GLY A 51 4.36 -8.56 15.26
CA GLY A 51 3.14 -8.55 14.43
C GLY A 51 2.09 -7.52 14.84
N LYS A 52 2.40 -6.56 15.73
CA LYS A 52 1.41 -5.59 16.21
C LYS A 52 0.91 -4.72 15.06
N GLY A 53 -0.35 -4.90 14.67
CA GLY A 53 -0.97 -4.18 13.55
C GLY A 53 -0.70 -4.79 12.17
N LEU A 54 -0.07 -5.97 12.09
CA LEU A 54 0.05 -6.75 10.86
C LEU A 54 -1.31 -7.36 10.51
N ARG A 55 -1.81 -7.08 9.31
CA ARG A 55 -3.08 -7.63 8.82
C ARG A 55 -2.83 -8.94 8.09
N LEU A 56 -2.63 -10.00 8.86
CA LEU A 56 -2.34 -11.36 8.37
C LEU A 56 -3.50 -12.30 8.65
N ARG A 57 -3.82 -13.15 7.66
CA ARG A 57 -4.88 -14.17 7.74
C ARG A 57 -4.36 -15.48 7.16
N GLY A 58 -4.25 -16.51 8.01
CA GLY A 58 -3.88 -17.87 7.62
C GLY A 58 -5.12 -18.73 7.33
N PHE A 59 -4.99 -19.63 6.36
CA PHE A 59 -6.06 -20.51 5.89
C PHE A 59 -5.56 -21.95 5.70
N ARG A 60 -6.44 -22.91 5.96
CA ARG A 60 -6.27 -24.33 5.60
C ARG A 60 -7.52 -24.81 4.89
N GLY A 61 -7.36 -25.37 3.70
CA GLY A 61 -8.50 -25.61 2.81
C GLY A 61 -9.24 -24.29 2.56
N SER A 62 -10.55 -24.28 2.79
CA SER A 62 -11.40 -23.08 2.65
C SER A 62 -11.70 -22.37 3.99
N GLU A 63 -11.02 -22.76 5.07
CA GLU A 63 -11.30 -22.28 6.42
C GLU A 63 -10.22 -21.34 6.95
N PHE A 64 -10.64 -20.39 7.78
CA PHE A 64 -9.74 -19.51 8.51
C PHE A 64 -9.06 -20.27 9.67
N ASP A 65 -7.72 -20.23 9.72
CA ASP A 65 -6.93 -20.90 10.76
C ASP A 65 -6.31 -19.85 11.71
N PHE A 66 -6.96 -19.66 12.86
CA PHE A 66 -6.49 -18.76 13.93
C PHE A 66 -5.11 -19.15 14.47
N LYS A 67 -4.83 -20.45 14.62
CA LYS A 67 -3.56 -20.93 15.19
C LYS A 67 -2.41 -20.69 14.22
N LEU A 68 -2.62 -20.95 12.94
CA LEU A 68 -1.65 -20.64 11.90
C LEU A 68 -1.42 -19.12 11.81
N THR A 69 -2.50 -18.33 11.84
CA THR A 69 -2.42 -16.86 11.84
C THR A 69 -1.56 -16.33 12.98
N GLU A 70 -1.80 -16.81 14.20
CA GLU A 70 -1.01 -16.41 15.37
C GLU A 70 0.45 -16.86 15.27
N ARG A 71 0.70 -18.07 14.78
CA ARG A 71 2.07 -18.58 14.63
C ARG A 71 2.87 -17.77 13.61
N LEU A 72 2.28 -17.51 12.44
CA LEU A 72 2.91 -16.72 11.38
C LEU A 72 3.17 -15.28 11.82
N SER A 73 2.29 -14.66 12.61
CA SER A 73 2.49 -13.27 13.07
C SER A 73 3.64 -13.12 14.08
N ARG A 74 4.07 -14.22 14.71
CA ARG A 74 5.14 -14.24 15.73
C ARG A 74 6.46 -14.86 15.24
N THR A 75 6.47 -15.45 14.06
CA THR A 75 7.63 -16.21 13.56
C THR A 75 8.16 -15.58 12.29
N ALA A 76 9.29 -14.90 12.38
CA ALA A 76 9.92 -14.30 11.21
C ALA A 76 10.52 -15.34 10.26
N PRO A 77 10.50 -15.10 8.93
CA PRO A 77 11.29 -15.89 8.00
C PRO A 77 12.78 -15.77 8.37
N ARG A 78 13.50 -16.89 8.31
CA ARG A 78 14.95 -16.89 8.53
C ARG A 78 15.65 -16.12 7.40
N ALA A 79 16.86 -15.63 7.67
CA ALA A 79 17.68 -14.99 6.63
C ALA A 79 17.86 -15.93 5.43
N GLY A 80 17.53 -15.45 4.23
CA GLY A 80 17.59 -16.24 2.99
C GLY A 80 16.51 -17.30 2.81
N GLN A 81 15.56 -17.45 3.75
CA GLN A 81 14.46 -18.39 3.62
C GLN A 81 13.43 -17.89 2.61
N VAL A 82 12.99 -18.78 1.72
CA VAL A 82 11.92 -18.49 0.75
C VAL A 82 10.57 -18.42 1.48
N LEU A 83 9.70 -17.46 1.12
CA LEU A 83 8.41 -17.25 1.79
C LEU A 83 7.50 -18.49 1.77
N THR A 84 7.50 -19.26 0.70
CA THR A 84 6.72 -20.50 0.60
C THR A 84 7.23 -21.57 1.56
N GLU A 85 8.55 -21.66 1.78
CA GLU A 85 9.14 -22.53 2.79
C GLU A 85 8.82 -22.05 4.20
N TRP A 86 8.87 -20.74 4.44
CA TRP A 86 8.46 -20.14 5.71
C TRP A 86 7.01 -20.48 6.05
N LEU A 87 6.10 -20.37 5.08
CA LEU A 87 4.71 -20.79 5.24
C LEU A 87 4.62 -22.29 5.56
N SER A 88 5.28 -23.14 4.77
CA SER A 88 5.25 -24.60 4.93
C SER A 88 5.77 -25.04 6.31
N ASP A 89 6.90 -24.47 6.77
CA ASP A 89 7.47 -24.73 8.09
C ASP A 89 6.48 -24.38 9.22
N ASN A 90 5.85 -23.20 9.13
CA ASN A 90 4.87 -22.76 10.12
C ASN A 90 3.54 -23.51 10.03
N ALA A 91 3.21 -24.07 8.86
CA ALA A 91 1.99 -24.81 8.62
C ALA A 91 2.08 -26.31 8.97
N ASP A 92 3.11 -26.75 9.70
CA ASP A 92 3.39 -28.16 9.99
C ASP A 92 3.53 -29.01 8.71
N ARG A 93 4.08 -28.43 7.63
CA ARG A 93 4.20 -29.05 6.30
C ARG A 93 2.88 -29.50 5.68
N ARG A 94 1.75 -28.99 6.18
CA ARG A 94 0.43 -29.21 5.60
C ARG A 94 0.06 -28.04 4.68
N PRO A 95 -0.65 -28.29 3.57
CA PRO A 95 -1.09 -27.24 2.66
C PRO A 95 -1.76 -26.08 3.39
N ALA A 96 -1.31 -24.87 3.10
CA ALA A 96 -1.81 -23.66 3.72
C ALA A 96 -1.69 -22.45 2.79
N CYS A 97 -2.46 -21.42 3.09
CA CYS A 97 -2.42 -20.14 2.41
C CYS A 97 -2.37 -19.03 3.45
N VAL A 98 -1.63 -17.96 3.17
CA VAL A 98 -1.65 -16.75 3.99
C VAL A 98 -1.86 -15.53 3.12
N ALA A 99 -2.81 -14.69 3.53
CA ALA A 99 -3.04 -13.37 2.98
C ALA A 99 -2.45 -12.31 3.92
N ILE A 100 -1.68 -11.39 3.38
CA ILE A 100 -1.12 -10.26 4.12
C ILE A 100 -1.51 -8.97 3.42
N ASN A 101 -2.37 -8.19 4.05
CA ASN A 101 -2.74 -6.84 3.61
C ASN A 101 -1.76 -5.81 4.18
N ASP A 102 -1.70 -4.62 3.58
CA ASP A 102 -0.85 -3.52 4.06
C ASP A 102 0.64 -3.92 4.12
N VAL A 103 1.10 -4.83 3.26
CA VAL A 103 2.46 -5.38 3.34
C VAL A 103 3.52 -4.33 3.00
N SER A 104 3.18 -3.36 2.14
CA SER A 104 4.08 -2.29 1.73
C SER A 104 4.42 -1.29 2.82
N SER A 105 3.67 -1.23 3.94
CA SER A 105 3.98 -0.34 5.06
C SER A 105 5.08 -0.87 5.98
N TRP A 106 5.52 -2.12 5.79
CA TRP A 106 6.52 -2.78 6.62
C TRP A 106 7.93 -2.76 6.04
N ASP A 107 8.12 -2.29 4.81
CA ASP A 107 9.43 -2.09 4.18
C ASP A 107 9.44 -0.81 3.34
N LEU A 108 10.44 0.04 3.53
CA LEU A 108 10.51 1.33 2.84
C LEU A 108 10.70 1.17 1.33
N GLY A 109 11.45 0.15 0.90
CA GLY A 109 11.71 -0.15 -0.50
C GLY A 109 10.49 -0.73 -1.22
N LEU A 110 9.76 -1.63 -0.58
CA LEU A 110 8.47 -2.14 -1.05
C LEU A 110 7.45 -1.01 -1.12
N GLY A 111 7.42 -0.10 -0.13
CA GLY A 111 6.55 1.06 -0.16
C GLY A 111 6.84 2.02 -1.33
N ALA A 112 8.11 2.24 -1.68
CA ALA A 112 8.47 3.04 -2.85
C ALA A 112 8.09 2.32 -4.17
N LEU A 113 8.30 1.01 -4.25
CA LEU A 113 7.86 0.17 -5.37
C LEU A 113 6.34 0.27 -5.57
N ALA A 114 5.61 0.05 -4.48
CA ALA A 114 4.17 0.10 -4.40
C ALA A 114 3.61 1.46 -4.83
N GLN A 115 4.22 2.56 -4.40
CA GLN A 115 3.83 3.90 -4.84
C GLN A 115 3.97 4.04 -6.36
N SER A 116 5.09 3.58 -6.94
CA SER A 116 5.29 3.68 -8.38
C SER A 116 4.27 2.84 -9.15
N VAL A 117 3.86 1.67 -8.63
CA VAL A 117 2.79 0.86 -9.20
C VAL A 117 1.47 1.62 -9.16
N VAL A 118 1.04 2.05 -7.97
CA VAL A 118 -0.25 2.71 -7.74
C VAL A 118 -0.37 3.98 -8.59
N ARG A 119 0.64 4.86 -8.57
CA ARG A 119 0.62 6.09 -9.38
C ARG A 119 0.56 5.81 -10.88
N SER A 120 1.20 4.74 -11.35
CA SER A 120 1.11 4.36 -12.76
C SER A 120 -0.28 3.86 -13.16
N LEU A 121 -1.06 3.31 -12.23
CA LEU A 121 -2.44 2.84 -12.46
C LEU A 121 -3.48 3.97 -12.47
N VAL A 122 -3.18 5.11 -11.86
CA VAL A 122 -4.12 6.24 -11.78
C VAL A 122 -3.43 7.57 -12.12
N PRO A 123 -2.92 7.72 -13.35
CA PRO A 123 -2.16 8.90 -13.73
C PRO A 123 -3.03 10.17 -13.59
N GLY A 124 -2.52 11.15 -12.84
CA GLY A 124 -3.15 12.46 -12.65
C GLY A 124 -4.45 12.44 -11.84
N ARG A 125 -4.70 11.42 -11.02
CA ARG A 125 -5.91 11.30 -10.20
C ARG A 125 -5.60 11.01 -8.74
N ASP A 126 -6.34 11.67 -7.85
CA ASP A 126 -6.34 11.34 -6.44
C ASP A 126 -7.13 10.05 -6.16
N LEU A 127 -6.60 9.22 -5.26
CA LEU A 127 -7.28 8.08 -4.67
C LEU A 127 -7.77 8.46 -3.27
N VAL A 128 -8.90 9.15 -3.20
CA VAL A 128 -9.48 9.67 -1.95
C VAL A 128 -9.69 8.57 -0.89
N SER A 129 -10.03 7.36 -1.32
CA SER A 129 -10.21 6.18 -0.46
C SER A 129 -8.94 5.32 -0.32
N GLY A 130 -7.86 5.71 -1.01
CA GLY A 130 -6.55 5.04 -0.97
C GLY A 130 -6.43 3.81 -1.86
N ALA A 131 -5.31 3.11 -1.67
CA ALA A 131 -5.01 1.81 -2.24
C ALA A 131 -4.41 0.88 -1.17
N ASP A 132 -4.37 -0.42 -1.46
CA ASP A 132 -3.63 -1.41 -0.67
C ASP A 132 -2.70 -2.22 -1.58
N ILE A 133 -1.53 -2.56 -1.03
CA ILE A 133 -0.69 -3.61 -1.56
C ILE A 133 -0.80 -4.80 -0.63
N TYR A 134 -1.22 -5.91 -1.19
CA TYR A 134 -1.36 -7.16 -0.47
C TYR A 134 -0.57 -8.26 -1.15
N THR A 135 -0.29 -9.32 -0.40
CA THR A 135 0.35 -10.51 -0.93
C THR A 135 -0.37 -11.76 -0.44
N PHE A 136 -0.34 -12.76 -1.29
CA PHE A 136 -0.70 -14.12 -0.92
C PHE A 136 0.49 -15.01 -1.09
N ILE A 137 0.77 -15.82 -0.07
CA ILE A 137 1.74 -16.90 -0.12
C ILE A 137 0.91 -18.18 0.03
N ALA A 138 0.99 -19.06 -0.96
CA ALA A 138 0.11 -20.21 -1.06
C ALA A 138 0.91 -21.48 -1.34
N ASP A 139 0.63 -22.51 -0.55
CA ASP A 139 1.00 -23.91 -0.76
C ASP A 139 -0.28 -24.76 -0.72
N VAL A 140 -1.32 -24.30 -1.41
CA VAL A 140 -2.62 -24.97 -1.56
C VAL A 140 -2.97 -25.05 -3.02
N GLU A 141 -3.65 -26.13 -3.42
CA GLU A 141 -4.08 -26.28 -4.81
C GLU A 141 -5.12 -25.22 -5.20
N TRP A 142 -6.20 -25.05 -4.43
CA TRP A 142 -7.24 -24.06 -4.73
C TRP A 142 -7.18 -22.89 -3.76
N THR A 143 -7.53 -21.68 -4.23
CA THR A 143 -7.68 -20.54 -3.31
C THR A 143 -8.77 -20.80 -2.27
N PRO A 144 -8.56 -20.40 -1.01
CA PRO A 144 -9.48 -20.71 0.09
C PRO A 144 -10.87 -20.06 -0.05
N PHE A 145 -11.02 -19.09 -0.96
CA PHE A 145 -12.25 -18.33 -1.14
C PHE A 145 -13.23 -18.95 -2.14
N GLY A 146 -12.84 -20.02 -2.84
CA GLY A 146 -13.65 -20.61 -3.91
C GLY A 146 -13.85 -19.65 -5.08
N ILE A 147 -14.90 -19.88 -5.87
CA ILE A 147 -15.33 -18.98 -6.93
C ILE A 147 -16.02 -17.78 -6.28
N HIS A 148 -15.44 -16.60 -6.41
CA HIS A 148 -15.92 -15.37 -5.75
C HIS A 148 -15.67 -14.15 -6.64
N LYS A 149 -16.24 -13.01 -6.26
CA LYS A 149 -16.04 -11.72 -6.91
C LYS A 149 -15.60 -10.68 -5.88
N ASP A 150 -14.76 -9.75 -6.31
CA ASP A 150 -14.31 -8.64 -5.49
C ASP A 150 -15.09 -7.36 -5.83
N ASP A 151 -15.22 -6.48 -4.83
CA ASP A 151 -15.80 -5.14 -5.00
C ASP A 151 -14.83 -4.15 -5.66
N GLU A 152 -13.56 -4.52 -5.78
CA GLU A 152 -12.51 -3.79 -6.48
C GLU A 152 -11.97 -4.59 -7.68
N PRO A 153 -11.32 -3.94 -8.66
CA PRO A 153 -10.53 -4.68 -9.63
C PRO A 153 -9.33 -5.35 -8.94
N SER A 154 -9.13 -6.65 -9.20
CA SER A 154 -7.99 -7.41 -8.69
C SER A 154 -6.83 -7.29 -9.70
N LEU A 155 -5.83 -6.47 -9.36
CA LEU A 155 -4.64 -6.22 -10.19
C LEU A 155 -3.48 -7.04 -9.62
N ILE A 156 -3.11 -8.14 -10.28
CA ILE A 156 -2.26 -9.18 -9.69
C ILE A 156 -1.00 -9.38 -10.54
N PHE A 157 0.15 -9.28 -9.88
CA PHE A 157 1.45 -9.68 -10.41
C PHE A 157 1.81 -11.04 -9.81
N HIS A 158 1.92 -12.06 -10.66
CA HIS A 158 2.31 -13.40 -10.22
C HIS A 158 3.82 -13.49 -10.07
N LEU A 159 4.31 -13.83 -8.89
CA LEU A 159 5.73 -13.76 -8.56
C LEU A 159 6.41 -15.13 -8.48
N GLY A 160 5.64 -16.22 -8.56
CA GLY A 160 6.19 -17.57 -8.55
C GLY A 160 6.53 -18.09 -7.15
N PRO A 161 7.32 -19.18 -7.03
CA PRO A 161 7.98 -19.88 -8.14
C PRO A 161 7.02 -20.78 -8.95
N GLY A 162 5.98 -21.32 -8.33
CA GLY A 162 5.01 -22.18 -9.00
C GLY A 162 4.15 -21.44 -10.03
N VAL A 163 3.58 -22.18 -10.98
CA VAL A 163 2.61 -21.65 -11.97
C VAL A 163 1.22 -21.60 -11.34
N LYS A 164 0.43 -20.59 -11.71
CA LYS A 164 -0.96 -20.42 -11.27
C LYS A 164 -1.91 -20.46 -12.46
N GLU A 165 -3.00 -21.18 -12.35
CA GLU A 165 -4.12 -21.14 -13.28
C GLU A 165 -5.19 -20.20 -12.74
N LEU A 166 -5.82 -19.45 -13.63
CA LEU A 166 -6.90 -18.52 -13.34
C LEU A 166 -8.08 -18.80 -14.25
N TRP A 167 -9.27 -18.83 -13.68
CA TRP A 167 -10.54 -18.83 -14.40
C TRP A 167 -11.27 -17.52 -14.11
N VAL A 168 -11.75 -16.85 -15.16
CA VAL A 168 -12.56 -15.64 -15.05
C VAL A 168 -13.85 -15.83 -15.84
N TRP A 169 -14.98 -15.61 -15.19
CA TRP A 169 -16.29 -15.74 -15.80
C TRP A 169 -16.70 -14.46 -16.56
N PRO A 170 -17.61 -14.61 -17.55
CA PRO A 170 -18.10 -13.49 -18.35
C PRO A 170 -18.96 -12.50 -17.51
N THR A 171 -19.39 -11.39 -18.13
CA THR A 171 -19.94 -10.23 -17.42
C THR A 171 -21.31 -10.51 -16.81
N ASP A 172 -22.07 -11.34 -17.52
CA ASP A 172 -23.34 -11.92 -17.13
C ASP A 172 -23.22 -12.87 -15.92
N GLY A 173 -22.00 -13.30 -15.58
CA GLY A 173 -21.66 -13.95 -14.32
C GLY A 173 -21.94 -15.44 -14.33
N ILE A 174 -22.41 -15.94 -13.18
CA ILE A 174 -22.79 -17.34 -12.94
C ILE A 174 -24.25 -17.33 -12.51
N ASP A 175 -25.02 -18.36 -12.88
CA ASP A 175 -26.42 -18.48 -12.43
C ASP A 175 -26.45 -18.41 -10.89
N PRO A 176 -27.20 -17.45 -10.29
CA PRO A 176 -27.22 -17.30 -8.85
C PRO A 176 -27.70 -18.55 -8.08
N HIS A 177 -28.44 -19.47 -8.71
CA HIS A 177 -28.83 -20.75 -8.12
C HIS A 177 -27.66 -21.74 -7.98
N GLN A 178 -26.55 -21.51 -8.67
CA GLN A 178 -25.32 -22.30 -8.58
C GLN A 178 -24.37 -21.78 -7.49
N LEU A 179 -24.75 -20.69 -6.81
CA LEU A 179 -23.98 -20.03 -5.75
C LEU A 179 -24.71 -20.17 -4.41
N PHE A 180 -23.97 -20.06 -3.32
CA PHE A 180 -24.52 -19.97 -1.98
C PHE A 180 -24.00 -18.73 -1.24
N GLU A 181 -24.76 -18.25 -0.26
CA GLU A 181 -24.39 -17.08 0.54
C GLU A 181 -23.32 -17.44 1.58
N ASN A 182 -22.21 -16.72 1.56
CA ASN A 182 -21.14 -16.76 2.54
C ASN A 182 -21.09 -15.39 3.27
N PRO A 183 -21.14 -15.35 4.62
CA PRO A 183 -21.18 -14.10 5.37
C PRO A 183 -19.99 -13.15 5.13
N SER A 184 -18.83 -13.69 4.72
CA SER A 184 -17.59 -12.90 4.55
C SER A 184 -17.23 -12.65 3.09
N LEU A 185 -17.73 -13.45 2.16
CA LEU A 185 -17.37 -13.41 0.74
C LEU A 185 -18.57 -13.12 -0.18
N GLY A 186 -19.76 -12.94 0.38
CA GLY A 186 -21.00 -12.83 -0.39
C GLY A 186 -21.33 -14.15 -1.08
N ARG A 187 -21.78 -14.10 -2.34
CA ARG A 187 -22.14 -15.31 -3.09
C ARG A 187 -20.91 -16.01 -3.64
N VAL A 188 -20.73 -17.28 -3.28
CA VAL A 188 -19.58 -18.11 -3.68
C VAL A 188 -19.99 -19.49 -4.16
N SER A 189 -19.06 -20.21 -4.78
CA SER A 189 -19.21 -21.63 -5.09
C SER A 189 -17.90 -22.41 -4.93
N PHE A 190 -18.02 -23.67 -4.49
CA PHE A 190 -16.93 -24.65 -4.46
C PHE A 190 -17.16 -25.80 -5.47
N ASP A 191 -18.21 -25.72 -6.29
CA ASP A 191 -18.50 -26.70 -7.35
C ASP A 191 -17.69 -26.37 -8.60
N PHE A 192 -16.37 -26.57 -8.50
CA PHE A 192 -15.44 -26.17 -9.55
C PHE A 192 -15.66 -26.96 -10.83
N GLU A 193 -15.73 -28.29 -10.75
CA GLU A 193 -15.84 -29.16 -11.93
C GLU A 193 -17.02 -28.78 -12.84
N ARG A 194 -18.16 -28.42 -12.24
CA ARG A 194 -19.34 -27.98 -12.98
C ARG A 194 -19.17 -26.62 -13.65
N LEU A 195 -18.53 -25.67 -12.98
CA LEU A 195 -18.53 -24.26 -13.39
C LEU A 195 -17.32 -23.84 -14.23
N LEU A 196 -16.20 -24.56 -14.15
CA LEU A 196 -14.97 -24.25 -14.89
C LEU A 196 -15.16 -24.17 -16.42
N PRO A 197 -15.99 -25.01 -17.09
CA PRO A 197 -16.18 -24.93 -18.55
C PRO A 197 -16.76 -23.61 -19.06
N GLU A 198 -17.41 -22.82 -18.20
CA GLU A 198 -18.04 -21.54 -18.56
C GLU A 198 -17.06 -20.35 -18.49
N ALA A 199 -15.85 -20.56 -17.95
CA ALA A 199 -14.89 -19.51 -17.69
C ALA A 199 -13.76 -19.46 -18.73
N SER A 200 -13.21 -18.25 -18.92
CA SER A 200 -11.95 -18.08 -19.64
C SER A 200 -10.77 -18.48 -18.76
N ARG A 201 -9.88 -19.35 -19.26
CA ARG A 201 -8.71 -19.84 -18.53
C ARG A 201 -7.42 -19.14 -18.93
N PHE A 202 -6.62 -18.74 -17.95
CA PHE A 202 -5.29 -18.14 -18.11
C PHE A 202 -4.27 -18.94 -17.30
N THR A 203 -3.03 -18.99 -17.78
CA THR A 203 -1.90 -19.62 -17.08
C THR A 203 -0.85 -18.55 -16.78
N LEU A 204 -0.65 -18.25 -15.50
CA LEU A 204 0.25 -17.23 -15.00
C LEU A 204 1.59 -17.88 -14.61
N ARG A 205 2.66 -17.43 -15.27
CA ARG A 205 4.06 -17.71 -14.96
C ARG A 205 4.67 -16.57 -14.15
N PRO A 206 5.76 -16.81 -13.40
CA PRO A 206 6.44 -15.76 -12.66
C PRO A 206 6.76 -14.57 -13.58
N GLY A 207 6.39 -13.38 -13.14
CA GLY A 207 6.52 -12.15 -13.92
C GLY A 207 5.27 -11.73 -14.69
N ASP A 208 4.26 -12.59 -14.80
CA ASP A 208 3.02 -12.25 -15.49
C ASP A 208 2.13 -11.32 -14.67
N PHE A 209 1.33 -10.51 -15.36
CA PHE A 209 0.31 -9.66 -14.78
C PHE A 209 -1.09 -10.03 -15.29
N VAL A 210 -2.08 -9.93 -14.40
CA VAL A 210 -3.48 -10.00 -14.77
C VAL A 210 -4.29 -8.91 -14.08
N CYS A 211 -5.22 -8.33 -14.82
CA CYS A 211 -6.28 -7.46 -14.33
C CYS A 211 -7.59 -8.26 -14.37
N ILE A 212 -8.22 -8.45 -13.22
CA ILE A 212 -9.57 -9.01 -13.09
C ILE A 212 -10.52 -7.85 -12.78
N PRO A 213 -11.52 -7.57 -13.63
CA PRO A 213 -12.44 -6.46 -13.39
C PRO A 213 -13.25 -6.64 -12.11
N ARG A 214 -13.62 -5.51 -11.51
CA ARG A 214 -14.57 -5.45 -10.40
C ARG A 214 -15.82 -6.29 -10.71
N GLY A 215 -16.27 -7.06 -9.72
CA GLY A 215 -17.51 -7.81 -9.78
C GLY A 215 -17.47 -9.06 -10.67
N ARG A 216 -16.29 -9.44 -11.20
CA ARG A 216 -16.13 -10.68 -11.96
C ARG A 216 -15.86 -11.84 -11.05
N PHE A 217 -16.62 -12.93 -11.26
CA PHE A 217 -16.29 -14.20 -10.64
C PHE A 217 -14.95 -14.69 -11.17
N HIS A 218 -14.11 -15.14 -10.24
CA HIS A 218 -12.82 -15.69 -10.55
C HIS A 218 -12.41 -16.77 -9.55
N LEU A 219 -11.48 -17.62 -9.99
CA LEU A 219 -10.92 -18.70 -9.20
C LEU A 219 -9.47 -18.90 -9.60
N PHE A 220 -8.60 -19.14 -8.61
CA PHE A 220 -7.22 -19.50 -8.86
C PHE A 220 -6.91 -20.92 -8.39
N ARG A 221 -6.06 -21.60 -9.15
CA ARG A 221 -5.43 -22.87 -8.78
C ARG A 221 -3.92 -22.73 -8.82
N ASN A 222 -3.22 -23.15 -7.78
CA ASN A 222 -1.77 -23.26 -7.79
C ASN A 222 -1.38 -24.67 -8.22
N THR A 223 -0.43 -24.75 -9.16
CA THR A 223 0.20 -26.03 -9.55
C THR A 223 1.43 -26.35 -8.69
N GLY A 224 1.80 -25.43 -7.81
CA GLY A 224 2.88 -25.55 -6.82
C GLY A 224 2.93 -24.30 -5.93
N PRO A 225 3.80 -24.27 -4.91
CA PRO A 225 3.89 -23.13 -4.00
C PRO A 225 4.16 -21.83 -4.75
N SER A 226 3.42 -20.76 -4.43
CA SER A 226 3.58 -19.49 -5.10
C SER A 226 3.27 -18.28 -4.23
N VAL A 227 3.79 -17.14 -4.68
CA VAL A 227 3.57 -15.81 -4.15
C VAL A 227 2.99 -14.95 -5.26
N PHE A 228 2.05 -14.07 -4.92
CA PHE A 228 1.66 -12.98 -5.80
C PHE A 228 1.62 -11.65 -5.03
N LEU A 229 1.76 -10.56 -5.76
CA LEU A 229 1.52 -9.19 -5.29
C LEU A 229 0.22 -8.69 -5.91
N GLY A 230 -0.73 -8.30 -5.07
CA GLY A 230 -1.99 -7.70 -5.49
C GLY A 230 -2.03 -6.21 -5.18
N VAL A 231 -2.72 -5.45 -6.04
CA VAL A 231 -3.04 -4.05 -5.83
C VAL A 231 -4.56 -3.91 -5.76
N THR A 232 -5.05 -3.33 -4.67
CA THR A 232 -6.45 -2.94 -4.52
C THR A 232 -6.54 -1.43 -4.68
N LEU A 233 -7.38 -0.97 -5.62
CA LEU A 233 -7.76 0.44 -5.74
C LEU A 233 -9.14 0.61 -5.11
N PHE A 234 -9.21 1.25 -3.94
CA PHE A 234 -10.48 1.36 -3.22
C PHE A 234 -11.45 2.29 -3.96
N PRO A 235 -12.73 1.90 -4.08
CA PRO A 235 -13.72 2.76 -4.70
C PRO A 235 -13.91 4.01 -3.85
N THR A 236 -14.14 5.15 -4.50
CA THR A 236 -14.39 6.40 -3.79
C THR A 236 -15.64 6.27 -2.92
N ASP A 237 -15.45 6.41 -1.60
CA ASP A 237 -16.53 6.56 -0.63
C ASP A 237 -16.50 7.96 -0.01
N VAL A 238 -17.17 8.90 -0.68
CA VAL A 238 -17.24 10.30 -0.26
C VAL A 238 -17.83 10.44 1.14
N ARG A 239 -18.80 9.60 1.52
CA ARG A 239 -19.44 9.68 2.83
C ARG A 239 -18.46 9.31 3.93
N LYS A 240 -17.75 8.20 3.73
CA LYS A 240 -16.70 7.77 4.66
C LYS A 240 -15.58 8.80 4.73
N SER A 241 -15.08 9.28 3.60
CA SER A 241 -14.01 10.28 3.57
C SER A 241 -14.41 11.58 4.26
N PHE A 242 -15.64 12.05 4.04
CA PHE A 242 -16.18 13.20 4.78
C PHE A 242 -16.26 12.93 6.28
N ALA A 243 -16.79 11.77 6.69
CA ALA A 243 -16.87 11.41 8.10
C ALA A 243 -15.48 11.35 8.76
N ASP A 244 -14.51 10.70 8.12
CA ASP A 244 -13.14 10.59 8.62
C ASP A 244 -12.46 11.97 8.73
N LEU A 245 -12.69 12.88 7.78
CA LEU A 245 -12.21 14.27 7.83
C LEU A 245 -12.83 15.06 8.99
N MET A 246 -14.14 14.97 9.17
CA MET A 246 -14.86 15.66 10.25
C MET A 246 -14.42 15.14 11.62
N ILE A 247 -14.27 13.82 11.77
CA ILE A 247 -13.72 13.21 12.98
C ILE A 247 -12.28 13.68 13.21
N GLY A 248 -11.43 13.70 12.18
CA GLY A 248 -10.04 14.16 12.32
C GLY A 248 -9.93 15.63 12.71
N HIS A 249 -10.77 16.49 12.15
CA HIS A 249 -10.74 17.93 12.39
C HIS A 249 -11.34 18.33 13.75
N PHE A 250 -12.49 17.75 14.10
CA PHE A 250 -13.21 18.10 15.34
C PHE A 250 -12.87 17.17 16.51
N GLY A 251 -12.31 15.99 16.26
CA GLY A 251 -12.16 14.90 17.24
C GLY A 251 -11.51 15.31 18.55
N ALA A 252 -10.36 16.00 18.53
CA ALA A 252 -9.69 16.43 19.76
C ALA A 252 -10.54 17.37 20.62
N ARG A 253 -11.35 18.25 19.99
CA ARG A 253 -12.30 19.13 20.70
C ARG A 253 -13.48 18.32 21.26
N LEU A 254 -13.94 17.32 20.49
CA LEU A 254 -15.01 16.42 20.92
C LEU A 254 -14.57 15.51 22.08
N ASP A 255 -13.33 15.00 22.05
CA ASP A 255 -12.77 14.13 23.09
C ASP A 255 -12.47 14.91 24.39
N ALA A 256 -12.13 16.20 24.28
CA ALA A 256 -11.91 17.08 25.42
C ALA A 256 -13.23 17.51 26.08
N ALA A 257 -14.32 17.51 25.34
CA ALA A 257 -15.64 17.62 25.93
C ALA A 257 -15.92 16.32 26.69
N GLY A 258 -16.02 16.38 28.01
CA GLY A 258 -16.22 15.20 28.86
C GLY A 258 -17.44 14.35 28.46
N GLU A 259 -17.74 13.30 29.22
CA GLU A 259 -18.77 12.33 28.84
C GLU A 259 -20.14 13.00 28.53
N GLN A 260 -20.55 12.96 27.26
CA GLN A 260 -21.82 13.51 26.82
C GLN A 260 -22.92 12.50 27.15
N SER A 261 -23.90 12.89 27.96
CA SER A 261 -24.94 11.98 28.47
C SER A 261 -26.27 12.05 27.70
N SER A 262 -26.40 12.98 26.75
CA SER A 262 -27.62 13.16 25.95
C SER A 262 -27.34 13.61 24.51
N PHE A 263 -28.32 13.44 23.62
CA PHE A 263 -28.26 13.96 22.25
C PHE A 263 -28.20 15.49 22.18
N ASP A 264 -28.75 16.18 23.19
CA ASP A 264 -28.67 17.64 23.28
C ASP A 264 -27.27 18.13 23.59
N ASP A 265 -26.53 17.40 24.41
CA ASP A 265 -25.13 17.69 24.72
C ASP A 265 -24.26 17.54 23.46
N VAL A 266 -24.45 16.43 22.71
CA VAL A 266 -23.78 16.22 21.42
C VAL A 266 -24.12 17.32 20.42
N ARG A 267 -25.41 17.68 20.28
CA ARG A 267 -25.86 18.74 19.37
C ARG A 267 -25.21 20.09 19.72
N ARG A 268 -25.19 20.45 21.00
CA ARG A 268 -24.61 21.69 21.51
C ARG A 268 -23.12 21.74 21.22
N LEU A 269 -22.39 20.69 21.57
CA LEU A 269 -20.95 20.55 21.33
C LEU A 269 -20.60 20.74 19.84
N VAL A 270 -21.29 20.04 18.93
CA VAL A 270 -21.06 20.15 17.49
C VAL A 270 -21.36 21.58 17.00
N THR A 271 -22.46 22.17 17.45
CA THR A 271 -22.87 23.52 17.01
C THR A 271 -21.93 24.61 17.52
N GLU A 272 -21.46 24.50 18.77
CA GLU A 272 -20.47 25.42 19.35
C GLU A 272 -19.13 25.32 18.61
N THR A 273 -18.70 24.09 18.31
CA THR A 273 -17.47 23.85 17.56
C THR A 273 -17.53 24.42 16.14
N LEU A 274 -18.68 24.31 15.47
CA LEU A 274 -18.88 24.91 14.13
C LEU A 274 -18.98 26.45 14.17
N ARG A 275 -19.30 27.04 15.32
CA ARG A 275 -19.35 28.50 15.50
C ARG A 275 -18.00 29.11 15.86
N ASP A 276 -17.02 28.29 16.26
CA ASP A 276 -15.65 28.73 16.51
C ASP A 276 -14.98 29.14 15.18
N PRO A 277 -14.66 30.43 14.98
CA PRO A 277 -14.02 30.89 13.75
C PRO A 277 -12.64 30.27 13.49
N GLU A 278 -11.89 29.91 14.54
CA GLU A 278 -10.60 29.23 14.38
C GLU A 278 -10.79 27.78 13.92
N ALA A 279 -11.78 27.07 14.46
CA ALA A 279 -12.13 25.73 13.98
C ALA A 279 -12.61 25.79 12.52
N ALA A 280 -13.54 26.68 12.21
CA ALA A 280 -14.07 26.83 10.85
C ALA A 280 -12.98 27.19 9.83
N SER A 281 -12.06 28.10 10.16
CA SER A 281 -10.95 28.48 9.27
C SER A 281 -9.85 27.41 9.17
N GLY A 282 -9.70 26.54 10.17
CA GLY A 282 -8.74 25.43 10.14
C GLY A 282 -9.19 24.20 9.33
N LEU A 283 -10.45 24.15 8.89
CA LEU A 283 -11.00 22.98 8.19
C LEU A 283 -10.32 22.75 6.84
N GLU A 284 -10.17 23.79 6.03
CA GLU A 284 -9.50 23.71 4.72
C GLU A 284 -8.05 23.21 4.88
N ALA A 285 -7.31 23.78 5.83
CA ALA A 285 -5.95 23.33 6.16
C ALA A 285 -5.90 21.85 6.61
N THR A 286 -6.93 21.38 7.31
CA THR A 286 -7.04 19.98 7.73
C THR A 286 -7.32 19.05 6.54
N MET A 287 -8.16 19.49 5.61
CA MET A 287 -8.44 18.77 4.36
C MET A 287 -7.18 18.68 3.51
N ASP A 288 -6.46 19.78 3.33
CA ASP A 288 -5.20 19.82 2.59
C ASP A 288 -4.12 18.97 3.24
N LEU A 289 -3.97 19.04 4.56
CA LEU A 289 -3.04 18.21 5.31
C LEU A 289 -3.37 16.72 5.18
N THR A 290 -4.66 16.36 5.20
CA THR A 290 -5.10 14.97 5.02
C THR A 290 -4.81 14.48 3.60
N ALA A 291 -5.08 15.31 2.59
CA ALA A 291 -4.80 15.00 1.20
C ALA A 291 -3.29 14.85 0.95
N ALA A 292 -2.47 15.77 1.46
CA ALA A 292 -1.01 15.70 1.39
C ALA A 292 -0.47 14.43 2.08
N LYS A 293 -1.05 14.02 3.23
CA LYS A 293 -0.69 12.78 3.89
C LYS A 293 -0.95 11.55 3.02
N GLN A 294 -2.08 11.52 2.32
CA GLN A 294 -2.37 10.43 1.37
C GLN A 294 -1.43 10.47 0.17
N ARG A 295 -1.28 11.62 -0.50
CA ARG A 295 -0.44 11.76 -1.71
C ARG A 295 1.03 11.40 -1.47
N THR A 296 1.61 11.93 -0.39
CA THR A 296 3.01 11.66 -0.02
C THR A 296 3.25 10.23 0.42
N ALA A 297 2.25 9.54 0.95
CA ALA A 297 2.29 8.09 1.21
C ALA A 297 2.01 7.24 -0.05
N GLY A 298 1.79 7.86 -1.22
CA GLY A 298 1.46 7.15 -2.45
C GLY A 298 0.05 6.57 -2.48
N TYR A 299 -0.87 7.16 -1.71
CA TYR A 299 -2.21 6.65 -1.39
C TYR A 299 -2.24 5.32 -0.66
N LEU A 300 -1.08 4.86 -0.16
CA LEU A 300 -0.94 3.68 0.66
C LEU A 300 -0.92 4.08 2.13
N ARG A 301 -0.90 3.10 3.02
CA ARG A 301 -0.71 3.37 4.44
C ARG A 301 0.73 3.87 4.72
N PRO A 302 0.89 4.85 5.62
CA PRO A 302 2.22 5.32 6.02
C PRO A 302 3.09 4.19 6.58
N PRO A 303 4.43 4.26 6.41
CA PRO A 303 5.34 3.27 6.96
C PRO A 303 5.14 3.05 8.47
N LYS A 304 5.08 1.78 8.89
CA LYS A 304 5.02 1.40 10.30
C LYS A 304 6.33 1.75 10.99
N VAL A 305 6.28 1.92 12.31
CA VAL A 305 7.47 2.25 13.12
C VAL A 305 8.60 1.25 12.90
N ALA A 306 8.29 -0.04 12.77
CA ALA A 306 9.27 -1.09 12.52
C ALA A 306 9.97 -0.99 11.15
N ALA A 307 9.38 -0.28 10.18
CA ALA A 307 9.98 -0.06 8.87
C ALA A 307 10.88 1.20 8.84
N LEU A 308 10.79 2.07 9.84
CA LEU A 308 11.53 3.34 9.85
C LEU A 308 13.02 3.06 10.10
N ARG A 309 13.87 3.88 9.49
CA ARG A 309 15.31 3.81 9.76
C ARG A 309 15.59 4.31 11.18
N THR A 310 16.51 3.63 11.85
CA THR A 310 16.97 4.01 13.20
C THR A 310 18.35 4.66 13.19
N CYS A 311 19.12 4.49 12.11
CA CYS A 311 20.42 5.12 11.92
C CYS A 311 20.29 6.60 11.54
N GLU A 312 21.36 7.35 11.78
CA GLU A 312 21.51 8.73 11.30
C GLU A 312 21.80 8.75 9.78
N PRO A 313 21.44 9.83 9.08
CA PRO A 313 21.80 10.00 7.67
C PRO A 313 23.32 10.10 7.52
N GLN A 314 23.85 9.52 6.45
CA GLN A 314 25.26 9.65 6.08
C GLN A 314 25.51 11.06 5.51
N VAL A 315 26.40 11.84 6.13
CA VAL A 315 26.61 13.25 5.77
C VAL A 315 27.15 13.39 4.34
N ASP A 316 28.13 12.57 3.96
CA ASP A 316 28.82 12.64 2.66
C ASP A 316 28.13 11.82 1.55
N ALA A 317 26.92 11.29 1.80
CA ALA A 317 26.21 10.48 0.83
C ALA A 317 25.38 11.33 -0.14
N ALA A 318 25.26 10.84 -1.38
CA ALA A 318 24.30 11.36 -2.34
C ALA A 318 22.91 10.77 -2.05
N PHE A 319 21.92 11.65 -1.91
CA PHE A 319 20.52 11.32 -1.72
C PHE A 319 19.69 11.74 -2.94
N GLY A 320 18.55 11.09 -3.10
CA GLY A 320 17.44 11.58 -3.91
C GLY A 320 16.13 11.36 -3.18
N TRP A 321 15.07 12.02 -3.64
CA TRP A 321 13.72 11.71 -3.19
C TRP A 321 13.37 10.26 -3.51
N ALA A 322 12.74 9.55 -2.56
CA ALA A 322 12.41 8.14 -2.74
C ALA A 322 11.46 7.87 -3.92
N TYR A 323 10.58 8.84 -4.23
CA TYR A 323 9.71 8.88 -5.39
C TYR A 323 9.15 10.31 -5.60
N PRO A 324 8.61 10.64 -6.78
CA PRO A 324 7.95 11.93 -7.01
C PRO A 324 6.82 12.19 -6.01
N GLU A 325 6.69 13.43 -5.54
CA GLU A 325 5.66 13.85 -4.55
C GLU A 325 5.79 13.15 -3.18
N VAL A 326 6.96 12.57 -2.84
CA VAL A 326 7.17 11.96 -1.51
C VAL A 326 7.14 12.98 -0.37
N VAL A 327 7.33 14.26 -0.69
CA VAL A 327 7.28 15.39 0.23
C VAL A 327 6.37 16.47 -0.34
N GLU A 328 5.55 17.07 0.51
CA GLU A 328 4.68 18.23 0.20
C GLU A 328 4.68 19.20 1.39
N SER A 329 4.39 20.48 1.14
CA SER A 329 4.11 21.46 2.21
C SER A 329 2.65 21.87 2.22
N VAL A 330 2.07 22.01 3.40
CA VAL A 330 0.72 22.57 3.60
C VAL A 330 0.81 23.75 4.55
N THR A 331 0.28 24.90 4.14
CA THR A 331 0.25 26.11 4.96
C THR A 331 -1.19 26.48 5.26
N GLY A 332 -1.53 26.66 6.55
CA GLY A 332 -2.88 26.99 6.98
C GLY A 332 -2.93 27.35 8.46
N ALA A 333 -3.91 28.17 8.85
CA ALA A 333 -4.08 28.66 10.23
C ALA A 333 -2.79 29.26 10.84
N GLY A 334 -2.00 29.96 10.03
CA GLY A 334 -0.74 30.60 10.46
C GLY A 334 0.42 29.64 10.71
N ARG A 335 0.33 28.38 10.28
CA ARG A 335 1.38 27.36 10.44
C ARG A 335 1.71 26.69 9.12
N THR A 336 2.92 26.16 9.02
CA THR A 336 3.37 25.31 7.91
C THR A 336 3.56 23.89 8.39
N HIS A 337 3.22 22.92 7.55
CA HIS A 337 3.43 21.50 7.75
C HIS A 337 4.27 20.98 6.58
N LEU A 338 5.39 20.33 6.89
CA LEU A 338 6.09 19.49 5.91
C LEU A 338 5.57 18.06 6.07
N VAL A 339 5.01 17.51 5.01
CA VAL A 339 4.43 16.17 4.98
C VAL A 339 5.34 15.27 4.17
N ALA A 340 5.78 14.15 4.73
CA ALA A 340 6.64 13.19 4.07
C ALA A 340 6.18 11.76 4.37
N ARG A 341 5.90 10.97 3.33
CA ARG A 341 5.36 9.60 3.46
C ARG A 341 4.17 9.47 4.43
N GLY A 342 3.26 10.45 4.38
CA GLY A 342 2.07 10.48 5.23
C GLY A 342 2.30 10.90 6.68
N ARG A 343 3.49 11.39 7.02
CA ARG A 343 3.84 11.90 8.36
C ARG A 343 4.08 13.40 8.28
N ASP A 344 3.58 14.15 9.26
CA ASP A 344 3.72 15.59 9.32
C ASP A 344 4.81 16.05 10.30
N ILE A 345 5.49 17.13 9.92
CA ILE A 345 6.40 17.92 10.73
C ILE A 345 5.80 19.33 10.77
N ALA A 346 5.17 19.70 11.88
CA ALA A 346 4.55 21.02 12.05
C ALA A 346 5.58 22.07 12.49
N PHE A 347 5.50 23.27 11.92
CA PHE A 347 6.30 24.42 12.31
C PHE A 347 5.44 25.42 13.09
N GLY A 348 6.05 26.13 14.05
CA GLY A 348 5.38 27.12 14.90
C GLY A 348 4.98 28.43 14.20
N GLY A 349 5.01 28.47 12.87
CA GLY A 349 4.73 29.66 12.06
C GLY A 349 4.70 29.33 10.56
N VAL A 350 4.60 30.38 9.74
CA VAL A 350 4.69 30.26 8.28
C VAL A 350 6.17 30.18 7.90
N ILE A 351 6.58 29.10 7.25
CA ILE A 351 7.97 28.83 6.83
C ILE A 351 7.95 28.58 5.32
N ASN A 352 8.81 29.25 4.56
CA ASN A 352 8.94 28.96 3.13
C ASN A 352 9.79 27.69 2.93
N LEU A 353 9.20 26.67 2.28
CA LEU A 353 9.86 25.39 1.98
C LEU A 353 10.05 25.16 0.47
N ASP A 354 9.84 26.17 -0.37
CA ASP A 354 9.88 26.05 -1.84
C ASP A 354 11.25 25.55 -2.33
N GLN A 355 12.34 26.04 -1.74
CA GLN A 355 13.70 25.62 -2.12
C GLN A 355 13.95 24.14 -1.79
N LEU A 356 13.48 23.68 -0.64
CA LEU A 356 13.55 22.26 -0.25
C LEU A 356 12.76 21.40 -1.25
N LEU A 357 11.53 21.80 -1.57
CA LEU A 357 10.66 21.06 -2.49
C LEU A 357 11.16 21.09 -3.95
N ALA A 358 11.95 22.11 -4.31
CA ALA A 358 12.56 22.24 -5.63
C ALA A 358 13.83 21.39 -5.82
N LEU A 359 14.35 20.75 -4.77
CA LEU A 359 15.47 19.82 -4.91
C LEU A 359 15.10 18.67 -5.85
N THR A 360 15.93 18.43 -6.86
CA THR A 360 15.75 17.38 -7.86
C THR A 360 17.10 16.71 -8.16
N GLY A 361 17.05 15.50 -8.71
CA GLY A 361 18.27 14.72 -8.97
C GLY A 361 18.94 14.26 -7.68
N GLU A 362 20.25 14.39 -7.63
CA GLU A 362 21.10 13.98 -6.51
C GLU A 362 21.47 15.20 -5.66
N PHE A 363 21.38 15.08 -4.35
CA PHE A 363 21.70 16.14 -3.39
C PHE A 363 22.23 15.56 -2.07
N THR A 364 22.99 16.35 -1.32
CA THR A 364 23.62 15.98 -0.05
C THR A 364 22.79 16.47 1.15
N VAL A 365 23.22 16.12 2.38
CA VAL A 365 22.64 16.71 3.60
C VAL A 365 22.86 18.23 3.62
N ASP A 366 24.01 18.71 3.14
CA ASP A 366 24.32 20.14 3.13
C ASP A 366 23.44 20.90 2.14
N ASP A 367 23.09 20.30 1.00
CA ASP A 367 22.14 20.89 0.06
C ASP A 367 20.74 21.02 0.66
N ILE A 368 20.29 20.00 1.42
CA ILE A 368 19.01 20.03 2.15
C ILE A 368 19.06 21.12 3.21
N ASP A 369 20.14 21.21 3.99
CA ASP A 369 20.29 22.25 5.01
C ASP A 369 20.27 23.64 4.37
N ALA A 370 21.01 23.86 3.29
CA ALA A 370 21.02 25.12 2.56
C ALA A 370 19.64 25.51 2.01
N ALA A 371 18.83 24.53 1.60
CA ALA A 371 17.49 24.73 1.07
C ALA A 371 16.41 24.96 2.14
N LEU A 372 16.70 24.70 3.42
CA LEU A 372 15.79 25.00 4.53
C LEU A 372 15.77 26.49 4.85
N ALA A 373 14.60 27.02 5.22
CA ALA A 373 14.40 28.43 5.51
C ALA A 373 15.37 28.97 6.57
N ALA A 374 15.98 30.13 6.30
CA ALA A 374 16.96 30.81 7.17
C ALA A 374 16.46 31.05 8.60
N GLU A 375 15.15 31.11 8.79
CA GLU A 375 14.47 31.33 10.08
C GLU A 375 14.54 30.11 11.02
N LEU A 376 14.82 28.92 10.50
CA LEU A 376 14.99 27.71 11.30
C LEU A 376 16.39 27.68 11.91
N ASP A 377 16.46 27.45 13.22
CA ASP A 377 17.73 27.20 13.90
C ASP A 377 18.37 25.87 13.46
N ILE A 378 19.66 25.71 13.80
CA ILE A 378 20.46 24.55 13.38
C ILE A 378 19.92 23.22 13.92
N ASP A 379 19.33 23.20 15.10
CA ASP A 379 18.81 21.98 15.71
C ASP A 379 17.51 21.55 15.02
N ARG A 380 16.66 22.52 14.68
CA ARG A 380 15.42 22.28 13.94
C ARG A 380 15.70 21.81 12.52
N ARG A 381 16.69 22.39 11.84
CA ARG A 381 17.11 21.94 10.51
C ARG A 381 17.59 20.48 10.53
N ARG A 382 18.44 20.13 11.50
CA ARG A 382 18.90 18.75 11.71
C ARG A 382 17.74 17.79 12.01
N GLU A 383 16.76 18.22 12.78
CA GLU A 383 15.55 17.42 13.06
C GLU A 383 14.77 17.13 11.78
N VAL A 384 14.60 18.12 10.89
CA VAL A 384 13.93 17.93 9.60
C VAL A 384 14.67 16.91 8.73
N VAL A 385 16.00 17.05 8.58
CA VAL A 385 16.82 16.09 7.80
C VAL A 385 16.69 14.68 8.37
N ARG A 386 16.81 14.52 9.70
CA ARG A 386 16.64 13.22 10.36
C ARG A 386 15.25 12.65 10.13
N ALA A 387 14.20 13.48 10.22
CA ALA A 387 12.83 13.02 10.03
C ALA A 387 12.61 12.52 8.59
N LEU A 388 13.08 13.25 7.58
CA LEU A 388 13.02 12.86 6.16
C LEU A 388 13.81 11.56 5.88
N TRP A 389 14.99 11.41 6.50
CA TRP A 389 15.78 10.18 6.41
C TRP A 389 15.10 8.98 7.07
N ARG A 390 14.64 9.15 8.32
CA ARG A 390 14.04 8.08 9.12
C ARG A 390 12.73 7.58 8.54
N CYS A 391 11.90 8.50 8.01
CA CYS A 391 10.66 8.11 7.35
C CYS A 391 10.86 7.51 5.97
N GLY A 392 12.08 7.56 5.41
CA GLY A 392 12.40 7.03 4.09
C GLY A 392 11.89 7.90 2.95
N ALA A 393 11.77 9.21 3.16
CA ALA A 393 11.56 10.17 2.08
C ALA A 393 12.84 10.40 1.28
N LEU A 394 14.00 10.28 1.93
CA LEU A 394 15.32 10.27 1.30
C LEU A 394 15.76 8.83 1.00
N ASN A 395 16.35 8.59 -0.17
CA ASN A 395 17.02 7.35 -0.50
C ASN A 395 18.45 7.62 -0.95
N LEU A 396 19.36 6.71 -0.63
CA LEU A 396 20.71 6.73 -1.18
C LEU A 396 20.61 6.51 -2.70
N VAL A 397 21.30 7.31 -3.49
CA VAL A 397 21.26 7.22 -4.96
C VAL A 397 21.72 5.84 -5.43
N ASN A 398 22.72 5.25 -4.79
CA ASN A 398 23.17 3.87 -5.04
C ASN A 398 22.11 2.79 -4.74
N ALA A 399 20.98 3.16 -4.12
CA ALA A 399 19.85 2.29 -3.82
C ALA A 399 18.58 2.63 -4.63
N LEU A 400 18.61 3.68 -5.47
CA LEU A 400 17.55 3.96 -6.43
C LEU A 400 17.72 3.04 -7.65
N PRO A 401 16.63 2.47 -8.21
CA PRO A 401 16.73 1.80 -9.51
C PRO A 401 17.22 2.83 -10.52
N ALA A 402 18.45 2.64 -11.00
CA ALA A 402 19.14 3.55 -11.92
C ALA A 402 18.18 4.00 -13.03
N THR A 403 17.75 5.26 -12.97
CA THR A 403 17.05 5.89 -14.08
C THR A 403 18.06 6.18 -15.16
N GLY A 404 18.30 5.20 -16.04
CA GLY A 404 18.88 5.39 -17.36
C GLY A 404 20.39 5.68 -17.42
N VAL A 405 21.04 4.87 -18.26
CA VAL A 405 22.40 5.00 -18.83
C VAL A 405 23.54 4.35 -18.01
N ALA A 406 23.89 3.14 -18.47
CA ALA A 406 25.20 2.48 -18.51
C ALA A 406 26.27 2.86 -17.47
N CYS A 407 26.75 1.86 -16.70
CA CYS A 407 27.98 1.14 -17.09
C CYS A 407 28.20 -0.09 -16.21
N ALA A 408 28.85 -1.08 -16.80
CA ALA A 408 29.45 -2.21 -16.11
C ALA A 408 30.63 -1.77 -15.22
N ALA A 409 31.05 -2.71 -14.35
CA ALA A 409 32.20 -2.68 -13.43
C ALA A 409 31.87 -2.06 -12.06
N CYS A 410 32.14 -2.68 -10.90
CA CYS A 410 33.13 -3.69 -10.52
C CYS A 410 32.61 -4.60 -9.39
N ALA A 411 33.05 -5.86 -9.45
CA ALA A 411 33.28 -6.86 -8.39
C ALA A 411 32.15 -7.19 -7.39
#